data_AF-A0A1G1MIA7-F1
#
_entry.id   AF-A0A1G1MIA7-F1
#
_cell.length_a   1.000
_cell.length_b   1.000
_cell.length_c   1.000
_cell.angle_alpha   90.00
_cell.angle_beta   90.00
_cell.angle_gamma   90.00
#
_symmetry.space_group_name_H-M   'P 1'
#
loop_
_entity.id
_entity.type
_entity.pdbx_description
1 polymer ?
#
loop_
_entity_poly.entity_id
_entity_poly.type
_entity_poly.pdbx_seq_one_letter_code
_entity_poly.pdbx_strand_id
1 'polypeptide(L)'
;MRFASAVSESPHLRSAVDQACRHILEQLAGSPCHWVCLFVSPAYHADWDAALRAVHEHLRPAVLIGCSGQSVIGGGREVESVPAVSVFAAHLPEARLYPFVISPDELAISSAGGFWVDKVGIPAQARPSFVLLVDPATCETSKIVQEFNATFPGCPVIGGLASGGREAGDHVLFYDTEVRRAGAVGVALTGHLRLEAVVAPGCRPIGQPLVVTKAEERVIWELGGRQALEVLREVFVGLSSTEQALAQHAIFIGLCINEMTPRFHPEDFLIRHLAGIDPPSGAIAVEDEVTIGQTLQFHLRDPSISRGELRRTLLRHAGSWSEAAPAGILVFDCLGRGKAFYGAAHQDLKTIREVVGGQAPIGGFFCNGEIGPVGGRNFVHGYTASLGLFRPA
;
A
#
# COMPACT_ATOMS: atom_id res chain seq x y z
N MET A 1 8.10 -3.90 -23.34
CA MET A 1 7.22 -3.13 -22.43
C MET A 1 7.88 -1.81 -22.03
N ARG A 2 7.11 -0.77 -21.69
CA ARG A 2 7.62 0.55 -21.28
C ARG A 2 6.65 1.20 -20.30
N PHE A 3 7.18 1.84 -19.26
CA PHE A 3 6.39 2.60 -18.28
C PHE A 3 6.69 4.09 -18.40
N ALA A 4 5.80 4.90 -17.85
CA ALA A 4 5.90 6.34 -17.76
C ALA A 4 5.25 6.82 -16.47
N SER A 5 5.76 7.93 -15.91
CA SER A 5 5.14 8.55 -14.75
C SER A 5 5.31 10.07 -14.79
N ALA A 6 4.25 10.80 -14.46
CA ALA A 6 4.24 12.24 -14.41
C ALA A 6 3.34 12.74 -13.28
N VAL A 7 3.65 13.93 -12.76
CA VAL A 7 2.80 14.66 -11.83
C VAL A 7 2.70 16.11 -12.28
N SER A 8 1.55 16.73 -12.02
CA SER A 8 1.34 18.17 -12.19
C SER A 8 0.72 18.76 -10.93
N GLU A 9 1.18 19.97 -10.58
CA GLU A 9 0.75 20.76 -9.41
C GLU A 9 -0.14 21.96 -9.82
N SER A 10 -0.56 22.01 -11.09
CA SER A 10 -1.39 23.10 -11.61
C SER A 10 -2.70 23.23 -10.81
N PRO A 11 -3.06 24.41 -10.26
CA PRO A 11 -4.29 24.57 -9.49
C PRO A 11 -5.56 24.39 -10.32
N HIS A 12 -5.45 24.46 -11.66
CA HIS A 12 -6.54 24.17 -12.58
C HIS A 12 -6.46 22.74 -13.09
N LEU A 13 -7.52 21.96 -12.86
CA LEU A 13 -7.56 20.53 -13.15
C LEU A 13 -7.23 20.21 -14.62
N ARG A 14 -7.88 20.89 -15.57
CA ARG A 14 -7.67 20.62 -17.00
C ARG A 14 -6.19 20.80 -17.38
N SER A 15 -5.60 21.91 -16.97
CA SER A 15 -4.17 22.17 -17.16
C SER A 15 -3.31 21.11 -16.47
N ALA A 16 -3.71 20.65 -15.27
CA ALA A 16 -2.96 19.61 -14.56
C ALA A 16 -2.94 18.27 -15.30
N VAL A 17 -4.10 17.83 -15.79
CA VAL A 17 -4.22 16.61 -16.59
C VAL A 17 -3.48 16.75 -17.92
N ASP A 18 -3.65 17.86 -18.63
CA ASP A 18 -2.99 18.11 -19.91
C ASP A 18 -1.45 18.08 -19.77
N GLN A 19 -0.91 18.70 -18.71
CA GLN A 19 0.53 18.69 -18.42
C GLN A 19 1.04 17.29 -18.06
N ALA A 20 0.34 16.57 -17.18
CA ALA A 20 0.74 15.22 -16.80
C ALA A 20 0.70 14.26 -18.01
N CYS A 21 -0.39 14.27 -18.79
CA CYS A 21 -0.55 13.41 -19.95
C CYS A 21 0.47 13.71 -21.05
N ARG A 22 0.84 14.97 -21.27
CA ARG A 22 1.89 15.33 -22.23
C ARG A 22 3.23 14.68 -21.89
N HIS A 23 3.66 14.77 -20.64
CA HIS A 23 4.90 14.12 -20.19
C HIS A 23 4.82 12.58 -20.26
N ILE A 24 3.64 11.99 -20.06
CA ILE A 24 3.43 10.56 -20.27
C ILE A 24 3.62 10.17 -21.74
N LEU A 25 3.01 10.91 -22.67
CA LEU A 25 3.13 10.64 -24.10
C LEU A 25 4.57 10.76 -24.60
N GLU A 26 5.31 11.76 -24.11
CA GLU A 26 6.74 11.92 -24.37
C GLU A 26 7.54 10.70 -23.89
N GLN A 27 7.30 10.23 -22.67
CA GLN A 27 7.98 9.06 -22.10
C GLN A 27 7.61 7.76 -22.82
N LEU A 28 6.34 7.58 -23.23
CA LEU A 28 5.91 6.42 -24.03
C LEU A 28 6.49 6.44 -25.45
N ALA A 29 6.90 7.60 -25.94
CA ALA A 29 7.50 7.85 -27.26
C ALA A 29 6.71 7.21 -28.41
N GLY A 30 5.40 7.52 -28.48
CA GLY A 30 4.50 7.03 -29.53
C GLY A 30 4.00 5.60 -29.36
N SER A 31 4.42 4.89 -28.30
CA SER A 31 3.87 3.57 -27.99
C SER A 31 2.40 3.67 -27.51
N PRO A 32 1.51 2.74 -27.91
CA PRO A 32 0.14 2.71 -27.39
C PRO A 32 0.08 2.59 -25.87
N CYS A 33 -0.82 3.34 -25.23
CA CYS A 33 -1.05 3.25 -23.80
C CYS A 33 -2.03 2.10 -23.51
N HIS A 34 -1.58 1.04 -22.84
CA HIS A 34 -2.45 -0.08 -22.48
C HIS A 34 -3.05 0.08 -21.09
N TRP A 35 -2.30 0.69 -20.16
CA TRP A 35 -2.70 0.80 -18.77
C TRP A 35 -2.38 2.17 -18.19
N VAL A 36 -3.31 2.71 -17.41
CA VAL A 36 -3.13 3.91 -16.59
C VAL A 36 -3.57 3.66 -15.15
N CYS A 37 -2.75 4.10 -14.20
CA CYS A 37 -3.15 4.41 -12.84
C CYS A 37 -3.25 5.94 -12.68
N LEU A 38 -4.44 6.44 -12.35
CA LEU A 38 -4.73 7.86 -12.16
C LEU A 38 -4.93 8.16 -10.67
N PHE A 39 -4.14 9.08 -10.11
CA PHE A 39 -4.31 9.55 -8.74
C PHE A 39 -4.54 11.05 -8.72
N VAL A 40 -5.63 11.47 -8.09
CA VAL A 40 -6.07 12.88 -8.12
C VAL A 40 -6.26 13.40 -6.69
N SER A 41 -5.71 14.57 -6.39
CA SER A 41 -5.91 15.19 -5.09
C SER A 41 -7.39 15.57 -4.86
N PRO A 42 -7.88 15.54 -3.61
CA PRO A 42 -9.24 15.98 -3.25
C PRO A 42 -9.54 17.45 -3.57
N ALA A 43 -8.51 18.26 -3.80
CA ALA A 43 -8.67 19.65 -4.19
C ALA A 43 -9.50 19.83 -5.47
N TYR A 44 -9.63 18.77 -6.30
CA TYR A 44 -10.46 18.76 -7.51
C TYR A 44 -11.77 17.98 -7.38
N HIS A 45 -12.29 17.77 -6.16
CA HIS A 45 -13.46 16.93 -5.90
C HIS A 45 -14.69 17.23 -6.78
N ALA A 46 -14.90 18.51 -7.12
CA ALA A 46 -16.01 18.96 -7.96
C ALA A 46 -15.89 18.52 -9.44
N ASP A 47 -14.68 18.18 -9.91
CA ASP A 47 -14.37 18.02 -11.33
C ASP A 47 -13.72 16.66 -11.67
N TRP A 48 -13.81 15.65 -10.80
CA TRP A 48 -13.18 14.35 -11.05
C TRP A 48 -13.62 13.67 -12.36
N ASP A 49 -14.89 13.79 -12.76
CA ASP A 49 -15.37 13.33 -14.07
C ASP A 49 -14.67 14.03 -15.24
N ALA A 50 -14.36 15.32 -15.09
CA ALA A 50 -13.60 16.05 -16.09
C ALA A 50 -12.14 15.60 -16.13
N ALA A 51 -11.56 15.21 -14.99
CA ALA A 51 -10.22 14.65 -14.93
C ALA A 51 -10.14 13.36 -15.76
N LEU A 52 -11.09 12.45 -15.52
CA LEU A 52 -11.15 11.16 -16.21
C LEU A 52 -11.32 11.32 -17.72
N ARG A 53 -12.27 12.17 -18.14
CA ARG A 53 -12.49 12.48 -19.57
C ARG A 53 -11.23 13.04 -20.23
N ALA A 54 -10.55 13.99 -19.58
CA ALA A 54 -9.34 14.58 -20.12
C ALA A 54 -8.20 13.56 -20.28
N VAL A 55 -8.03 12.62 -19.34
CA VAL A 55 -7.04 11.54 -19.49
C VAL A 55 -7.35 10.66 -20.70
N HIS A 56 -8.62 10.32 -20.93
CA HIS A 56 -9.04 9.55 -22.11
C HIS A 56 -8.84 10.31 -23.43
N GLU A 57 -9.08 11.62 -23.46
CA GLU A 57 -8.83 12.46 -24.64
C GLU A 57 -7.35 12.36 -25.10
N HIS A 58 -6.41 12.34 -24.16
CA HIS A 58 -4.97 12.32 -24.43
C HIS A 58 -4.38 10.93 -24.63
N LEU A 59 -4.63 10.02 -23.68
CA LEU A 59 -3.89 8.76 -23.59
C LEU A 59 -4.61 7.57 -24.23
N ARG A 60 -5.95 7.65 -24.32
CA ARG A 60 -6.82 6.56 -24.82
C ARG A 60 -6.41 5.17 -24.28
N PRO A 61 -6.27 5.01 -22.96
CA PRO A 61 -5.79 3.76 -22.38
C PRO A 61 -6.78 2.63 -22.62
N ALA A 62 -6.28 1.41 -22.81
CA ALA A 62 -7.15 0.22 -22.88
C ALA A 62 -7.76 -0.13 -21.52
N VAL A 63 -7.02 0.12 -20.44
CA VAL A 63 -7.47 -0.06 -19.05
C VAL A 63 -7.06 1.15 -18.21
N LEU A 64 -7.98 1.69 -17.41
CA LEU A 64 -7.69 2.72 -16.43
C LEU A 64 -8.26 2.34 -15.07
N ILE A 65 -7.42 2.36 -14.04
CA ILE A 65 -7.88 2.37 -12.65
C ILE A 65 -7.31 3.59 -11.92
N GLY A 66 -7.89 3.99 -10.81
CA GLY A 66 -7.38 5.12 -10.05
C GLY A 66 -8.20 5.44 -8.83
N CYS A 67 -7.72 6.39 -8.03
CA CYS A 67 -8.48 6.89 -6.89
C CYS A 67 -8.08 8.31 -6.48
N SER A 68 -8.81 8.87 -5.51
CA SER A 68 -8.34 10.03 -4.77
C SER A 68 -7.14 9.68 -3.90
N GLY A 69 -6.20 10.62 -3.79
CA GLY A 69 -5.10 10.55 -2.84
C GLY A 69 -4.83 11.91 -2.21
N GLN A 70 -4.81 12.01 -0.89
CA GLN A 70 -4.48 13.25 -0.17
C GLN A 70 -3.14 13.83 -0.63
N SER A 71 -2.20 12.96 -0.98
CA SER A 71 -0.93 13.30 -1.60
C SER A 71 -0.64 12.27 -2.68
N VAL A 72 0.03 12.68 -3.75
CA VAL A 72 0.24 11.84 -4.94
C VAL A 72 1.72 11.75 -5.26
N ILE A 73 2.11 10.67 -5.93
CA ILE A 73 3.49 10.40 -6.35
C ILE A 73 3.51 10.29 -7.86
N GLY A 74 4.35 11.08 -8.53
CA GLY A 74 4.55 10.94 -9.97
C GLY A 74 5.82 11.64 -10.45
N GLY A 75 6.42 11.14 -11.54
CA GLY A 75 7.74 11.60 -11.99
C GLY A 75 8.82 11.41 -10.91
N GLY A 76 8.60 10.47 -9.98
CA GLY A 76 9.38 10.28 -8.75
C GLY A 76 9.52 11.53 -7.88
N ARG A 77 8.42 12.27 -7.72
CA ARG A 77 8.24 13.35 -6.74
C ARG A 77 6.99 13.04 -5.91
N GLU A 78 7.07 13.26 -4.60
CA GLU A 78 5.93 13.26 -3.67
C GLU A 78 5.32 14.67 -3.68
N VAL A 79 4.04 14.81 -3.98
CA VAL A 79 3.34 16.09 -3.95
C VAL A 79 2.33 16.07 -2.80
N GLU A 80 2.64 16.86 -1.77
CA GLU A 80 1.88 16.93 -0.52
C GLU A 80 1.25 18.32 -0.35
N SER A 81 0.04 18.37 0.23
CA SER A 81 -0.65 19.59 0.67
C SER A 81 -0.94 20.64 -0.42
N VAL A 82 -0.88 20.28 -1.70
CA VAL A 82 -1.24 21.14 -2.83
C VAL A 82 -2.07 20.36 -3.85
N PRO A 83 -2.90 21.05 -4.68
CA PRO A 83 -3.62 20.39 -5.76
C PRO A 83 -2.68 19.66 -6.71
N ALA A 84 -2.96 18.39 -7.00
CA ALA A 84 -2.08 17.56 -7.81
C ALA A 84 -2.81 16.44 -8.58
N VAL A 85 -2.29 16.15 -9.77
CA VAL A 85 -2.68 14.99 -10.59
C VAL A 85 -1.43 14.18 -10.88
N SER A 86 -1.44 12.90 -10.51
CA SER A 86 -0.42 11.94 -10.90
C SER A 86 -0.99 10.94 -11.91
N VAL A 87 -0.20 10.67 -12.94
CA VAL A 87 -0.48 9.64 -13.93
C VAL A 87 0.70 8.69 -13.97
N PHE A 88 0.42 7.40 -13.79
CA PHE A 88 1.36 6.32 -14.08
C PHE A 88 0.79 5.51 -15.24
N ALA A 89 1.58 5.28 -16.29
CA ALA A 89 1.09 4.67 -17.52
C ALA A 89 2.05 3.62 -18.05
N ALA A 90 1.53 2.67 -18.83
CA ALA A 90 2.33 1.60 -19.39
C ALA A 90 1.90 1.18 -20.79
N HIS A 91 2.89 0.89 -21.63
CA HIS A 91 2.78 0.11 -22.85
C HIS A 91 3.20 -1.34 -22.57
N LEU A 92 2.22 -2.25 -22.57
CA LEU A 92 2.36 -3.65 -22.18
C LEU A 92 1.84 -4.59 -23.28
N PRO A 93 2.55 -4.76 -24.42
CA PRO A 93 2.02 -5.49 -25.59
C PRO A 93 1.89 -7.00 -25.36
N GLU A 94 2.64 -7.56 -24.42
CA GLU A 94 2.70 -8.99 -24.14
C GLU A 94 2.05 -9.34 -22.78
N ALA A 95 1.41 -8.36 -22.13
CA ALA A 95 0.63 -8.58 -20.93
C ALA A 95 -0.86 -8.58 -21.24
N ARG A 96 -1.63 -9.31 -20.44
CA ARG A 96 -3.09 -9.27 -20.44
C ARG A 96 -3.57 -8.59 -19.16
N LEU A 97 -4.50 -7.67 -19.32
CA LEU A 97 -5.07 -6.87 -18.24
C LEU A 97 -6.53 -7.26 -18.07
N TYR A 98 -6.93 -7.54 -16.85
CA TYR A 98 -8.31 -7.89 -16.49
C TYR A 98 -8.79 -6.87 -15.45
N PRO A 99 -9.36 -5.73 -15.89
CA PRO A 99 -9.92 -4.76 -14.97
C PRO A 99 -11.18 -5.33 -14.32
N PHE A 100 -11.37 -5.01 -13.05
CA PHE A 100 -12.58 -5.35 -12.32
C PHE A 100 -12.94 -4.26 -11.32
N VAL A 101 -14.20 -4.22 -10.94
CA VAL A 101 -14.75 -3.31 -9.94
C VAL A 101 -15.72 -4.04 -9.06
N ILE A 102 -15.66 -3.85 -7.75
CA ILE A 102 -16.57 -4.47 -6.76
C ILE A 102 -17.38 -3.37 -6.07
N SER A 103 -18.70 -3.49 -6.04
CA SER A 103 -19.55 -2.61 -5.23
C SER A 103 -19.66 -3.12 -3.79
N PRO A 104 -20.05 -2.26 -2.82
CA PRO A 104 -20.30 -2.71 -1.45
C PRO A 104 -21.33 -3.85 -1.36
N ASP A 105 -22.41 -3.79 -2.15
CA ASP A 105 -23.47 -4.81 -2.16
C ASP A 105 -22.95 -6.15 -2.71
N GLU A 106 -22.15 -6.11 -3.77
CA GLU A 106 -21.51 -7.30 -4.32
C GLU A 106 -20.53 -7.90 -3.31
N LEU A 107 -19.75 -7.07 -2.62
CA LEU A 107 -18.84 -7.51 -1.57
C LEU A 107 -19.59 -8.11 -0.39
N ALA A 108 -20.76 -7.59 0.00
CA ALA A 108 -21.53 -8.13 1.12
C ALA A 108 -21.90 -9.60 0.90
N ILE A 109 -22.24 -9.99 -0.33
CA ILE A 109 -22.63 -11.35 -0.71
C ILE A 109 -21.49 -12.18 -1.34
N SER A 110 -20.28 -11.62 -1.46
CA SER A 110 -19.15 -12.33 -2.04
C SER A 110 -18.68 -13.48 -1.17
N SER A 111 -17.98 -14.42 -1.81
CA SER A 111 -17.26 -15.50 -1.13
C SER A 111 -16.02 -15.89 -1.95
N ALA A 112 -15.03 -16.49 -1.27
CA ALA A 112 -13.85 -17.00 -1.95
C ALA A 112 -14.19 -18.08 -3.01
N GLY A 113 -13.39 -18.16 -4.07
CA GLY A 113 -13.53 -19.14 -5.14
C GLY A 113 -14.24 -18.58 -6.36
N GLY A 114 -15.35 -19.22 -6.77
CA GLY A 114 -16.01 -18.98 -8.05
C GLY A 114 -16.41 -17.52 -8.28
N PHE A 115 -16.96 -16.85 -7.26
CA PHE A 115 -17.33 -15.44 -7.35
C PHE A 115 -16.16 -14.57 -7.83
N TRP A 116 -14.98 -14.70 -7.23
CA TRP A 116 -13.82 -13.88 -7.59
C TRP A 116 -13.18 -14.29 -8.92
N VAL A 117 -13.20 -15.58 -9.27
CA VAL A 117 -12.75 -16.03 -10.60
C VAL A 117 -13.63 -15.42 -11.69
N ASP A 118 -14.95 -15.41 -11.50
CA ASP A 118 -15.89 -14.82 -12.45
C ASP A 118 -15.80 -13.30 -12.46
N LYS A 119 -15.69 -12.67 -11.29
CA LYS A 119 -15.62 -11.22 -11.12
C LYS A 119 -14.38 -10.61 -11.75
N VAL A 120 -13.23 -11.25 -11.58
CA VAL A 120 -11.97 -10.84 -12.20
C VAL A 120 -11.89 -11.30 -13.65
N GLY A 121 -12.57 -12.40 -14.00
CA GLY A 121 -12.51 -13.00 -15.33
C GLY A 121 -11.21 -13.77 -15.60
N ILE A 122 -10.54 -14.26 -14.54
CA ILE A 122 -9.31 -15.03 -14.66
C ILE A 122 -9.24 -16.20 -13.66
N PRO A 123 -8.85 -17.40 -14.12
CA PRO A 123 -8.66 -18.54 -13.21
C PRO A 123 -7.39 -18.39 -12.38
N ALA A 124 -7.39 -18.92 -11.15
CA ALA A 124 -6.25 -18.86 -10.24
C ALA A 124 -4.99 -19.55 -10.79
N GLN A 125 -5.16 -20.55 -11.66
CA GLN A 125 -4.06 -21.26 -12.31
C GLN A 125 -3.23 -20.37 -13.25
N ALA A 126 -3.79 -19.24 -13.69
CA ALA A 126 -3.06 -18.24 -14.48
C ALA A 126 -2.03 -17.45 -13.65
N ARG A 127 -2.02 -17.62 -12.33
CA ARG A 127 -1.11 -16.96 -11.37
C ARG A 127 -1.05 -15.43 -11.58
N PRO A 128 -2.20 -14.74 -11.61
CA PRO A 128 -2.23 -13.29 -11.78
C PRO A 128 -1.46 -12.54 -10.68
N SER A 129 -0.98 -11.36 -11.04
CA SER A 129 -0.60 -10.33 -10.06
C SER A 129 -1.66 -9.23 -10.07
N PHE A 130 -1.90 -8.59 -8.93
CA PHE A 130 -3.00 -7.63 -8.81
C PHE A 130 -2.53 -6.26 -8.35
N VAL A 131 -3.16 -5.23 -8.92
CA VAL A 131 -3.20 -3.89 -8.31
C VAL A 131 -4.63 -3.62 -7.87
N LEU A 132 -4.82 -3.25 -6.60
CA LEU A 132 -6.13 -3.06 -5.98
C LEU A 132 -6.21 -1.69 -5.28
N LEU A 133 -7.26 -0.93 -5.55
CA LEU A 133 -7.54 0.35 -4.91
C LEU A 133 -8.93 0.28 -4.27
N VAL A 134 -9.02 0.54 -2.98
CA VAL A 134 -10.25 0.34 -2.20
C VAL A 134 -10.66 1.65 -1.57
N ASP A 135 -11.96 1.96 -1.59
CA ASP A 135 -12.50 3.00 -0.72
C ASP A 135 -12.75 2.40 0.68
N PRO A 136 -11.96 2.78 1.70
CA PRO A 136 -12.10 2.21 3.03
C PRO A 136 -13.38 2.63 3.76
N ALA A 137 -14.07 3.68 3.29
CA ALA A 137 -15.30 4.14 3.91
C ALA A 137 -16.52 3.31 3.48
N THR A 138 -16.42 2.55 2.38
CA THR A 138 -17.56 1.83 1.78
C THR A 138 -17.30 0.34 1.58
N CYS A 139 -16.06 -0.14 1.72
CA CYS A 139 -15.73 -1.55 1.55
C CYS A 139 -14.81 -2.07 2.66
N GLU A 140 -15.15 -3.26 3.17
CA GLU A 140 -14.32 -3.99 4.13
C GLU A 140 -13.10 -4.58 3.40
N THR A 141 -11.99 -3.83 3.41
CA THR A 141 -10.78 -4.22 2.67
C THR A 141 -10.22 -5.57 3.14
N SER A 142 -10.29 -5.83 4.46
CA SER A 142 -9.85 -7.11 5.05
C SER A 142 -10.59 -8.30 4.45
N LYS A 143 -11.90 -8.20 4.21
CA LYS A 143 -12.70 -9.23 3.56
C LYS A 143 -12.20 -9.50 2.13
N ILE A 144 -12.00 -8.45 1.33
CA ILE A 144 -11.48 -8.60 -0.05
C ILE A 144 -10.13 -9.33 -0.02
N VAL A 145 -9.20 -8.89 0.83
CA VAL A 145 -7.86 -9.49 0.93
C VAL A 145 -7.91 -10.95 1.40
N GLN A 146 -8.77 -11.28 2.36
CA GLN A 146 -8.97 -12.66 2.83
C GLN A 146 -9.52 -13.56 1.72
N GLU A 147 -10.55 -13.11 0.99
CA GLU A 147 -11.14 -13.88 -0.10
C GLU A 147 -10.20 -14.01 -1.30
N PHE A 148 -9.38 -12.99 -1.59
CA PHE A 148 -8.30 -13.08 -2.58
C PHE A 148 -7.23 -14.10 -2.18
N ASN A 149 -6.81 -14.12 -0.91
CA ASN A 149 -5.85 -15.11 -0.44
C ASN A 149 -6.36 -16.55 -0.58
N ALA A 150 -7.66 -16.76 -0.35
CA ALA A 150 -8.30 -18.07 -0.51
C ALA A 150 -8.51 -18.43 -2.00
N THR A 151 -8.86 -17.47 -2.85
CA THR A 151 -9.14 -17.70 -4.28
C THR A 151 -7.86 -17.81 -5.12
N PHE A 152 -6.89 -16.94 -4.87
CA PHE A 152 -5.65 -16.77 -5.63
C PHE A 152 -4.42 -17.00 -4.73
N PRO A 153 -4.23 -18.22 -4.20
CA PRO A 153 -3.15 -18.49 -3.25
C PRO A 153 -1.77 -18.21 -3.86
N GLY A 154 -0.94 -17.46 -3.13
CA GLY A 154 0.41 -17.06 -3.56
C GLY A 154 0.46 -16.04 -4.70
N CYS A 155 -0.68 -15.46 -5.10
CA CYS A 155 -0.74 -14.38 -6.08
C CYS A 155 -0.62 -13.03 -5.35
N PRO A 156 0.34 -12.17 -5.72
CA PRO A 156 0.57 -10.92 -5.01
C PRO A 156 -0.49 -9.88 -5.35
N VAL A 157 -0.96 -9.18 -4.33
CA VAL A 157 -1.80 -7.99 -4.43
C VAL A 157 -1.01 -6.82 -3.86
N ILE A 158 -0.74 -5.82 -4.69
CA ILE A 158 -0.28 -4.50 -4.23
C ILE A 158 -1.43 -3.51 -4.32
N GLY A 159 -1.40 -2.46 -3.52
CA GLY A 159 -2.47 -1.50 -3.55
C GLY A 159 -2.46 -0.54 -2.39
N GLY A 160 -3.50 0.28 -2.35
CA GLY A 160 -3.70 1.24 -1.28
C GLY A 160 -5.17 1.62 -1.14
N LEU A 161 -5.52 2.04 0.06
CA LEU A 161 -6.83 2.58 0.40
C LEU A 161 -6.87 4.04 -0.03
N ALA A 162 -7.92 4.42 -0.76
CA ALA A 162 -8.16 5.80 -1.18
C ALA A 162 -8.11 6.74 0.02
N SER A 163 -7.62 7.96 -0.20
CA SER A 163 -7.39 8.93 0.86
C SER A 163 -7.81 10.35 0.46
N GLY A 164 -7.72 11.26 1.43
CA GLY A 164 -8.05 12.67 1.25
C GLY A 164 -9.54 13.02 1.42
N GLY A 165 -10.31 12.06 1.94
CA GLY A 165 -11.66 12.21 2.46
C GLY A 165 -11.76 11.58 3.85
N ARG A 166 -12.89 11.75 4.53
CA ARG A 166 -13.16 11.11 5.83
C ARG A 166 -14.38 10.21 5.80
N GLU A 167 -15.39 10.58 5.01
CA GLU A 167 -16.68 9.90 4.97
C GLU A 167 -16.92 9.23 3.62
N ALA A 168 -17.92 8.35 3.58
CA ALA A 168 -18.38 7.73 2.35
C ALA A 168 -18.81 8.82 1.34
N GLY A 169 -18.31 8.73 0.11
CA GLY A 169 -18.54 9.73 -0.93
C GLY A 169 -17.48 10.84 -1.02
N ASP A 170 -16.62 11.01 -0.01
CA ASP A 170 -15.49 11.94 -0.08
C ASP A 170 -14.35 11.41 -0.95
N HIS A 171 -14.28 10.09 -1.12
CA HIS A 171 -13.30 9.45 -2.00
C HIS A 171 -13.86 9.32 -3.42
N VAL A 172 -12.93 9.11 -4.36
CA VAL A 172 -13.28 8.73 -5.73
C VAL A 172 -12.48 7.52 -6.15
N LEU A 173 -13.10 6.66 -6.95
CA LEU A 173 -12.46 5.58 -7.67
C LEU A 173 -12.69 5.80 -9.17
N PHE A 174 -11.63 5.65 -9.97
CA PHE A 174 -11.69 5.70 -11.42
C PHE A 174 -11.64 4.28 -11.97
N TYR A 175 -12.57 3.95 -12.85
CA TYR A 175 -12.64 2.64 -13.52
C TYR A 175 -13.00 2.83 -14.98
N ASP A 176 -12.03 2.63 -15.87
CA ASP A 176 -12.14 2.90 -17.30
C ASP A 176 -12.75 4.28 -17.58
N THR A 177 -14.00 4.35 -18.02
CA THR A 177 -14.71 5.62 -18.31
C THR A 177 -15.67 6.05 -17.21
N GLU A 178 -15.71 5.33 -16.09
CA GLU A 178 -16.62 5.56 -14.97
C GLU A 178 -15.91 6.17 -13.75
N VAL A 179 -16.60 7.11 -13.12
CA VAL A 179 -16.27 7.65 -11.81
C VAL A 179 -17.18 7.01 -10.77
N ARG A 180 -16.59 6.43 -9.72
CA ARG A 180 -17.32 5.75 -8.65
C ARG A 180 -17.03 6.36 -7.29
N ARG A 181 -18.03 6.30 -6.41
CA ARG A 181 -18.04 6.88 -5.05
C ARG A 181 -17.97 5.86 -3.93
N ALA A 182 -17.96 4.59 -4.29
CA ALA A 182 -17.95 3.48 -3.37
C ALA A 182 -17.36 2.24 -4.05
N GLY A 183 -16.85 1.31 -3.26
CA GLY A 183 -16.38 0.02 -3.75
C GLY A 183 -14.86 -0.17 -3.72
N ALA A 184 -14.39 -1.03 -4.62
CA ALA A 184 -12.98 -1.12 -4.98
C ALA A 184 -12.82 -1.31 -6.50
N VAL A 185 -11.69 -0.89 -7.03
CA VAL A 185 -11.29 -1.09 -8.43
C VAL A 185 -9.94 -1.79 -8.46
N GLY A 186 -9.74 -2.66 -9.44
CA GLY A 186 -8.47 -3.34 -9.57
C GLY A 186 -8.20 -3.81 -10.98
N VAL A 187 -6.98 -4.30 -11.18
CA VAL A 187 -6.57 -4.95 -12.43
C VAL A 187 -5.75 -6.18 -12.09
N ALA A 188 -6.12 -7.32 -12.68
CA ALA A 188 -5.27 -8.50 -12.69
C ALA A 188 -4.35 -8.48 -13.92
N LEU A 189 -3.10 -8.86 -13.73
CA LEU A 189 -2.02 -8.79 -14.69
C LEU A 189 -1.47 -10.19 -14.92
N THR A 190 -1.38 -10.61 -16.18
CA THR A 190 -0.70 -11.86 -16.60
C THR A 190 0.07 -11.65 -17.90
N GLY A 191 0.83 -12.66 -18.35
CA GLY A 191 1.64 -12.62 -19.56
C GLY A 191 3.10 -12.31 -19.26
N HIS A 192 3.81 -11.65 -20.18
CA HIS A 192 5.23 -11.33 -20.05
C HIS A 192 5.47 -10.08 -19.17
N LEU A 193 4.95 -10.13 -17.95
CA LEU A 193 5.07 -9.11 -16.92
C LEU A 193 5.12 -9.80 -15.55
N ARG A 194 6.20 -9.55 -14.80
CA ARG A 194 6.34 -9.96 -13.42
C ARG A 194 6.14 -8.75 -12.51
N LEU A 195 5.25 -8.89 -11.53
CA LEU A 195 5.13 -7.97 -10.41
C LEU A 195 5.88 -8.55 -9.21
N GLU A 196 6.93 -7.87 -8.79
CA GLU A 196 7.60 -8.14 -7.53
C GLU A 196 7.10 -7.15 -6.48
N ALA A 197 6.40 -7.65 -5.47
CA ALA A 197 5.87 -6.83 -4.40
C ALA A 197 6.88 -6.71 -3.25
N VAL A 198 7.05 -5.49 -2.75
CA VAL A 198 7.94 -5.18 -1.62
C VAL A 198 7.13 -4.45 -0.56
N VAL A 199 7.15 -4.95 0.68
CA VAL A 199 6.42 -4.37 1.81
C VAL A 199 7.43 -3.99 2.89
N ALA A 200 7.49 -2.70 3.23
CA ALA A 200 8.47 -2.11 4.14
C ALA A 200 7.76 -1.45 5.35
N PRO A 201 7.63 -2.17 6.50
CA PRO A 201 6.83 -1.74 7.65
C PRO A 201 7.32 -0.47 8.38
N GLY A 202 8.52 0.04 8.06
CA GLY A 202 9.03 1.29 8.60
C GLY A 202 9.33 1.29 10.11
N CYS A 203 9.36 0.11 10.74
CA CYS A 203 9.52 -0.08 12.18
C CYS A 203 10.66 -1.06 12.51
N ARG A 204 11.15 -1.00 13.75
CA ARG A 204 12.17 -1.92 14.27
C ARG A 204 11.65 -2.60 15.54
N PRO A 205 11.80 -3.93 15.68
CA PRO A 205 11.37 -4.63 16.89
C PRO A 205 12.17 -4.21 18.13
N ILE A 206 11.51 -4.22 19.28
CA ILE A 206 12.06 -4.05 20.63
C ILE A 206 11.51 -5.13 21.57
N GLY A 207 12.31 -5.54 22.55
CA GLY A 207 11.95 -6.66 23.42
C GLY A 207 11.90 -8.00 22.68
N GLN A 208 11.38 -9.02 23.35
CA GLN A 208 11.21 -10.36 22.80
C GLN A 208 9.78 -10.58 22.28
N PRO A 209 9.58 -11.43 21.26
CA PRO A 209 8.25 -11.89 20.88
C PRO A 209 7.61 -12.69 22.03
N LEU A 210 6.36 -12.38 22.36
CA LEU A 210 5.60 -13.01 23.44
C LEU A 210 4.20 -13.38 22.95
N VAL A 211 3.70 -14.52 23.41
CA VAL A 211 2.35 -14.99 23.07
C VAL A 211 1.31 -14.19 23.83
N VAL A 212 0.25 -13.77 23.15
CA VAL A 212 -0.96 -13.21 23.75
C VAL A 212 -1.68 -14.32 24.50
N THR A 213 -1.68 -14.26 25.84
CA THR A 213 -2.32 -15.29 26.69
C THR A 213 -3.72 -14.90 27.13
N LYS A 214 -4.07 -13.61 27.07
CA LYS A 214 -5.42 -13.11 27.34
C LYS A 214 -5.69 -11.83 26.56
N ALA A 215 -6.71 -11.86 25.71
CA ALA A 215 -7.18 -10.73 24.93
C ALA A 215 -8.69 -10.82 24.71
N GLU A 216 -9.32 -9.66 24.49
CA GLU A 216 -10.71 -9.54 24.10
C GLU A 216 -10.81 -8.43 23.05
N GLU A 217 -11.32 -8.77 21.86
CA GLU A 217 -11.37 -7.89 20.69
C GLU A 217 -10.01 -7.24 20.38
N ARG A 218 -9.86 -5.94 20.68
CA ARG A 218 -8.68 -5.12 20.41
C ARG A 218 -7.89 -4.78 21.68
N VAL A 219 -8.19 -5.47 22.79
CA VAL A 219 -7.61 -5.21 24.11
C VAL A 219 -6.81 -6.42 24.56
N ILE A 220 -5.53 -6.19 24.82
CA ILE A 220 -4.58 -7.20 25.31
C ILE A 220 -4.43 -7.03 26.82
N TRP A 221 -4.78 -8.08 27.56
CA TRP A 221 -4.66 -8.12 29.01
C TRP A 221 -3.35 -8.78 29.45
N GLU A 222 -2.96 -9.87 28.78
CA GLU A 222 -1.78 -10.64 29.16
C GLU A 222 -0.91 -11.05 27.96
N LEU A 223 0.40 -10.95 28.17
CA LEU A 223 1.47 -11.41 27.28
C LEU A 223 2.36 -12.38 28.06
N GLY A 224 2.50 -13.62 27.58
CA GLY A 224 3.30 -14.65 28.23
C GLY A 224 2.86 -14.97 29.66
N GLY A 225 1.56 -14.86 29.97
CA GLY A 225 1.02 -15.09 31.32
C GLY A 225 1.26 -13.95 32.31
N ARG A 226 1.72 -12.78 31.83
CA ARG A 226 1.98 -11.56 32.63
C ARG A 226 1.13 -10.42 32.12
N GLN A 227 0.84 -9.45 32.97
CA GLN A 227 0.07 -8.26 32.59
C GLN A 227 0.75 -7.51 31.43
N ALA A 228 -0.01 -7.15 30.40
CA ALA A 228 0.54 -6.56 29.18
C ALA A 228 1.35 -5.28 29.43
N LEU A 229 0.85 -4.39 30.30
CA LEU A 229 1.55 -3.16 30.69
C LEU A 229 2.84 -3.43 31.49
N GLU A 230 2.89 -4.49 32.29
CA GLU A 230 4.11 -4.88 33.01
C GLU A 230 5.22 -5.27 32.02
N VAL A 231 4.87 -6.08 31.03
CA VAL A 231 5.78 -6.49 29.95
C VAL A 231 6.25 -5.27 29.16
N LEU A 232 5.35 -4.35 28.80
CA LEU A 232 5.71 -3.13 28.10
C LEU A 232 6.68 -2.26 28.91
N ARG A 233 6.44 -2.12 30.22
CA ARG A 233 7.33 -1.37 31.12
C ARG A 233 8.73 -1.99 31.20
N GLU A 234 8.80 -3.32 31.26
CA GLU A 234 10.09 -4.03 31.24
C GLU A 234 10.85 -3.77 29.94
N VAL A 235 10.18 -3.87 28.80
CA VAL A 235 10.76 -3.54 27.49
C VAL A 235 11.27 -2.11 27.49
N PHE A 236 10.47 -1.15 27.96
CA PHE A 236 10.84 0.26 28.02
C PHE A 236 12.08 0.51 28.89
N VAL A 237 12.15 -0.09 30.08
CA VAL A 237 13.31 0.05 30.99
C VAL A 237 14.58 -0.54 30.37
N GLY A 238 14.45 -1.59 29.55
CA GLY A 238 15.57 -2.21 28.83
C GLY A 238 16.12 -1.39 27.65
N LEU A 239 15.44 -0.32 27.21
CA LEU A 239 15.89 0.54 26.12
C LEU A 239 17.00 1.51 26.56
N SER A 240 17.82 1.98 25.61
CA SER A 240 18.75 3.09 25.85
C SER A 240 18.01 4.39 26.18
N SER A 241 18.66 5.36 26.82
CA SER A 241 18.03 6.65 27.17
C SER A 241 17.46 7.41 25.96
N THR A 242 18.14 7.35 24.82
CA THR A 242 17.66 7.92 23.55
C THR A 242 16.43 7.18 23.03
N GLU A 243 16.41 5.84 23.09
CA GLU A 243 15.25 5.04 22.69
C GLU A 243 14.08 5.20 23.65
N GLN A 244 14.32 5.35 24.96
CA GLN A 244 13.27 5.64 25.95
C GLN A 244 12.56 6.95 25.64
N ALA A 245 13.32 8.01 25.29
CA ALA A 245 12.73 9.29 24.88
C ALA A 245 11.85 9.15 23.63
N LEU A 246 12.30 8.36 22.64
CA LEU A 246 11.52 8.07 21.44
C LEU A 246 10.27 7.22 21.76
N ALA A 247 10.42 6.20 22.60
CA ALA A 247 9.39 5.23 22.94
C ALA A 247 8.17 5.85 23.63
N GLN A 248 8.30 7.02 24.25
CA GLN A 248 7.17 7.74 24.85
C GLN A 248 6.03 8.03 23.87
N HIS A 249 6.33 8.13 22.57
CA HIS A 249 5.34 8.51 21.54
C HIS A 249 5.40 7.65 20.29
N ALA A 250 6.25 6.64 20.25
CA ALA A 250 6.54 5.89 19.03
C ALA A 250 6.65 4.37 19.23
N ILE A 251 5.94 3.84 20.22
CA ILE A 251 5.74 2.41 20.40
C ILE A 251 4.61 1.94 19.49
N PHE A 252 4.90 0.88 18.75
CA PHE A 252 3.98 0.15 17.89
C PHE A 252 3.94 -1.31 18.29
N ILE A 253 2.97 -2.03 17.77
CA ILE A 253 2.74 -3.44 18.03
C ILE A 253 2.91 -4.19 16.72
N GLY A 254 3.77 -5.19 16.71
CA GLY A 254 3.89 -6.17 15.63
C GLY A 254 3.09 -7.41 16.00
N LEU A 255 2.13 -7.78 15.16
CA LEU A 255 1.32 -9.00 15.29
C LEU A 255 1.80 -10.05 14.30
N CYS A 256 2.21 -11.22 14.78
CA CYS A 256 2.72 -12.28 13.94
C CYS A 256 1.65 -12.78 12.97
N ILE A 257 2.04 -12.98 11.71
CA ILE A 257 1.17 -13.48 10.65
C ILE A 257 1.21 -15.01 10.49
N ASN A 258 2.28 -15.64 10.97
CA ASN A 258 2.52 -17.07 10.80
C ASN A 258 3.28 -17.65 12.01
N GLU A 259 2.54 -18.26 12.92
CA GLU A 259 3.08 -18.91 14.12
C GLU A 259 3.94 -20.15 13.83
N MET A 260 3.92 -20.65 12.59
CA MET A 260 4.61 -21.89 12.21
C MET A 260 6.09 -21.69 11.86
N THR A 261 6.63 -20.46 11.93
CA THR A 261 8.04 -20.22 11.66
C THR A 261 8.91 -20.53 12.89
N PRO A 262 10.04 -21.24 12.76
CA PRO A 262 10.91 -21.54 13.88
C PRO A 262 11.67 -20.31 14.40
N ARG A 263 11.77 -19.25 13.60
CA ARG A 263 12.39 -17.96 13.96
C ARG A 263 11.62 -16.82 13.32
N PHE A 264 11.26 -15.84 14.13
CA PHE A 264 10.60 -14.63 13.66
C PHE A 264 11.61 -13.61 13.13
N HIS A 265 11.31 -13.06 11.97
CA HIS A 265 11.95 -11.90 11.39
C HIS A 265 11.01 -10.68 11.48
N PRO A 266 11.52 -9.43 11.40
CA PRO A 266 10.68 -8.24 11.45
C PRO A 266 9.57 -8.23 10.39
N GLU A 267 9.83 -8.80 9.22
CA GLU A 267 8.82 -8.98 8.17
C GLU A 267 7.69 -9.95 8.53
N ASP A 268 7.82 -10.80 9.55
CA ASP A 268 6.75 -11.74 9.95
C ASP A 268 5.65 -11.06 10.79
N PHE A 269 5.75 -9.75 11.02
CA PHE A 269 4.83 -8.98 11.85
C PHE A 269 4.08 -7.92 11.05
N LEU A 270 2.77 -7.86 11.25
CA LEU A 270 1.95 -6.72 10.85
C LEU A 270 2.05 -5.62 11.90
N ILE A 271 2.41 -4.42 11.46
CA ILE A 271 2.52 -3.27 12.34
C ILE A 271 1.14 -2.64 12.58
N ARG A 272 0.82 -2.41 13.85
CA ARG A 272 -0.36 -1.72 14.36
C ARG A 272 0.05 -0.67 15.38
N HIS A 273 -0.73 0.39 15.45
CA HIS A 273 -0.52 1.42 16.45
C HIS A 273 -1.06 0.97 17.81
N LEU A 274 -0.34 1.38 18.85
CA LEU A 274 -0.77 1.24 20.23
C LEU A 274 -1.80 2.34 20.49
N ALA A 275 -3.08 1.95 20.49
CA ALA A 275 -4.20 2.89 20.57
C ALA A 275 -4.38 3.50 21.96
N GLY A 276 -4.03 2.75 23.01
CA GLY A 276 -4.12 3.23 24.38
C GLY A 276 -3.59 2.26 25.41
N ILE A 277 -3.42 2.75 26.63
CA ILE A 277 -3.05 1.98 27.81
C ILE A 277 -4.06 2.31 28.90
N ASP A 278 -4.53 1.30 29.62
CA ASP A 278 -5.32 1.48 30.83
C ASP A 278 -4.46 1.15 32.07
N PRO A 279 -3.88 2.15 32.77
CA PRO A 279 -2.96 1.89 33.88
C PRO A 279 -3.56 1.12 35.07
N PRO A 280 -4.82 1.35 35.50
CA PRO A 280 -5.46 0.58 36.57
C PRO A 280 -5.51 -0.92 36.32
N SER A 281 -5.90 -1.34 35.11
CA SER A 281 -6.02 -2.76 34.79
C SER A 281 -4.78 -3.36 34.12
N GLY A 282 -3.90 -2.49 33.60
CA GLY A 282 -2.69 -2.82 32.85
C GLY A 282 -2.94 -3.40 31.46
N ALA A 283 -4.14 -3.18 30.92
CA ALA A 283 -4.47 -3.55 29.55
C ALA A 283 -3.87 -2.59 28.53
N ILE A 284 -3.63 -3.09 27.32
CA ILE A 284 -3.16 -2.32 26.16
C ILE A 284 -4.17 -2.47 25.02
N ALA A 285 -4.61 -1.35 24.45
CA ALA A 285 -5.49 -1.33 23.28
C ALA A 285 -4.70 -1.19 21.99
N VAL A 286 -5.15 -1.86 20.92
CA VAL A 286 -4.52 -1.92 19.59
C VAL A 286 -5.54 -1.53 18.52
N GLU A 287 -5.10 -1.05 17.35
CA GLU A 287 -6.01 -0.66 16.27
C GLU A 287 -6.63 -1.82 15.47
N ASP A 288 -6.25 -3.07 15.77
CA ASP A 288 -6.71 -4.26 15.06
C ASP A 288 -7.07 -5.37 16.04
N GLU A 289 -7.82 -6.36 15.57
CA GLU A 289 -8.18 -7.53 16.36
C GLU A 289 -6.94 -8.36 16.71
N VAL A 290 -6.94 -8.89 17.93
CA VAL A 290 -5.85 -9.72 18.45
C VAL A 290 -6.43 -11.04 18.94
N THR A 291 -5.80 -12.15 18.55
CA THR A 291 -6.26 -13.49 18.93
C THR A 291 -5.40 -14.07 20.04
N ILE A 292 -6.00 -14.76 21.01
CA ILE A 292 -5.27 -15.54 22.01
C ILE A 292 -4.43 -16.62 21.30
N GLY A 293 -3.17 -16.75 21.69
CA GLY A 293 -2.20 -17.63 21.04
C GLY A 293 -1.38 -16.95 19.94
N GLN A 294 -1.74 -15.75 19.51
CA GLN A 294 -0.95 -14.97 18.55
C GLN A 294 0.33 -14.43 19.21
N THR A 295 1.44 -14.44 18.49
CA THR A 295 2.70 -13.85 18.93
C THR A 295 2.71 -12.36 18.65
N LEU A 296 3.09 -11.58 19.65
CA LEU A 296 3.24 -10.13 19.61
C LEU A 296 4.69 -9.74 19.88
N GLN A 297 5.18 -8.72 19.18
CA GLN A 297 6.43 -8.04 19.54
C GLN A 297 6.25 -6.52 19.49
N PHE A 298 6.75 -5.81 20.49
CA PHE A 298 6.74 -4.35 20.47
C PHE A 298 7.73 -3.82 19.42
N HIS A 299 7.43 -2.67 18.86
CA HIS A 299 8.23 -2.04 17.81
C HIS A 299 8.43 -0.56 18.10
N LEU A 300 9.55 0.00 17.64
CA LEU A 300 9.79 1.44 17.59
C LEU A 300 9.72 1.94 16.16
N ARG A 301 9.17 3.15 16.02
CA ARG A 301 9.06 3.84 14.75
C ARG A 301 9.75 5.20 14.85
N ASP A 302 10.67 5.47 13.94
CA ASP A 302 11.22 6.82 13.76
C ASP A 302 11.67 7.02 12.31
N PRO A 303 11.92 8.27 11.88
CA PRO A 303 12.35 8.58 10.52
C PRO A 303 13.63 7.83 10.10
N SER A 304 14.60 7.66 10.99
CA SER A 304 15.84 6.94 10.70
C SER A 304 15.62 5.43 10.61
N ILE A 305 14.87 4.82 11.54
CA ILE A 305 14.44 3.42 11.47
C ILE A 305 13.68 3.16 10.17
N SER A 306 12.69 3.99 9.82
CA SER A 306 11.85 3.78 8.64
C SER A 306 12.65 3.80 7.34
N ARG A 307 13.57 4.76 7.19
CA ARG A 307 14.48 4.82 6.03
C ARG A 307 15.42 3.61 5.97
N GLY A 308 16.01 3.24 7.10
CA GLY A 308 16.93 2.11 7.19
C GLY A 308 16.24 0.77 6.89
N GLU A 309 15.00 0.61 7.36
CA GLU A 309 14.16 -0.55 7.11
C GLU A 309 13.80 -0.66 5.62
N LEU A 310 13.27 0.41 5.01
CA LEU A 310 12.97 0.44 3.56
C LEU A 310 14.21 0.10 2.73
N ARG A 311 15.35 0.72 3.04
CA ARG A 311 16.63 0.45 2.35
C ARG A 311 17.02 -1.02 2.45
N ARG A 312 16.99 -1.59 3.67
CA ARG A 312 17.35 -2.99 3.91
C ARG A 312 16.41 -3.93 3.15
N THR A 313 15.11 -3.67 3.20
CA THR A 313 14.11 -4.48 2.52
C THR A 313 14.31 -4.42 1.00
N LEU A 314 14.48 -3.24 0.40
CA LEU A 314 14.80 -3.12 -1.03
C LEU A 314 16.11 -3.84 -1.41
N LEU A 315 17.16 -3.75 -0.60
CA LEU A 315 18.44 -4.42 -0.88
C LEU A 315 18.32 -5.96 -0.90
N ARG A 316 17.47 -6.53 -0.05
CA ARG A 316 17.19 -7.98 -0.06
C ARG A 316 16.55 -8.41 -1.37
N HIS A 317 15.60 -7.61 -1.86
CA HIS A 317 14.95 -7.83 -3.15
C HIS A 317 15.92 -7.60 -4.32
N ALA A 318 16.75 -6.56 -4.25
CA ALA A 318 17.76 -6.24 -5.27
C ALA A 318 18.74 -7.37 -5.53
N GLY A 319 19.11 -8.13 -4.51
CA GLY A 319 19.98 -9.31 -4.66
C GLY A 319 19.39 -10.41 -5.56
N SER A 320 18.07 -10.41 -5.80
CA SER A 320 17.38 -11.35 -6.68
C SER A 320 17.20 -10.83 -8.12
N TRP A 321 17.60 -9.59 -8.41
CA TRP A 321 17.44 -9.02 -9.73
C TRP A 321 18.54 -9.51 -10.66
N SER A 322 18.32 -10.68 -11.28
CA SER A 322 19.16 -11.11 -12.41
C SER A 322 18.98 -10.11 -13.58
N GLU A 323 20.00 -9.29 -13.76
CA GLU A 323 20.37 -8.49 -14.95
C GLU A 323 19.54 -7.25 -15.34
N ALA A 324 18.27 -7.09 -14.93
CA ALA A 324 17.49 -5.90 -15.30
C ALA A 324 16.77 -5.23 -14.12
N ALA A 325 17.01 -3.93 -13.94
CA ALA A 325 16.27 -3.07 -13.02
C ALA A 325 14.76 -3.07 -13.36
N PRO A 326 13.88 -2.78 -12.39
CA PRO A 326 12.45 -2.56 -12.63
C PRO A 326 12.23 -1.55 -13.77
N ALA A 327 11.30 -1.85 -14.66
CA ALA A 327 10.94 -0.97 -15.76
C ALA A 327 9.96 0.13 -15.32
N GLY A 328 9.27 -0.05 -14.19
CA GLY A 328 8.36 0.90 -13.58
C GLY A 328 8.07 0.50 -12.14
N ILE A 329 7.72 1.48 -11.31
CA ILE A 329 7.47 1.28 -9.87
C ILE A 329 6.17 1.98 -9.49
N LEU A 330 5.25 1.24 -8.89
CA LEU A 330 4.12 1.82 -8.16
C LEU A 330 4.43 1.84 -6.66
N VAL A 331 4.14 2.95 -6.00
CA VAL A 331 4.38 3.14 -4.57
C VAL A 331 3.08 3.54 -3.88
N PHE A 332 2.72 2.79 -2.84
CA PHE A 332 1.61 3.09 -1.94
C PHE A 332 2.22 3.33 -0.57
N ASP A 333 2.36 4.60 -0.21
CA ASP A 333 2.94 5.02 1.07
C ASP A 333 1.83 5.38 2.05
N CYS A 334 1.96 4.98 3.31
CA CYS A 334 1.04 5.44 4.35
C CYS A 334 1.04 6.97 4.45
N LEU A 335 -0.11 7.59 4.72
CA LEU A 335 -0.19 9.02 5.06
C LEU A 335 0.71 9.44 6.23
N GLY A 336 1.05 8.48 7.10
CA GLY A 336 2.02 8.68 8.18
C GLY A 336 3.49 8.72 7.71
N ARG A 337 3.76 8.55 6.42
CA ARG A 337 5.05 8.69 5.75
C ARG A 337 4.97 9.96 4.90
N GLY A 338 6.08 10.67 4.71
CA GLY A 338 6.10 11.94 3.98
C GLY A 338 6.87 13.03 4.71
N LYS A 339 6.77 14.28 4.23
CA LYS A 339 7.60 15.39 4.71
C LYS A 339 7.42 15.67 6.20
N ALA A 340 6.19 15.57 6.71
CA ALA A 340 5.91 15.81 8.13
C ALA A 340 6.59 14.77 9.05
N PHE A 341 6.66 13.51 8.60
CA PHE A 341 7.32 12.44 9.35
C PHE A 341 8.83 12.50 9.19
N TYR A 342 9.34 12.60 7.95
CA TYR A 342 10.78 12.53 7.68
C TYR A 342 11.54 13.84 7.93
N GLY A 343 10.84 14.97 8.07
CA GLY A 343 11.43 16.31 8.09
C GLY A 343 12.00 16.75 6.73
N ALA A 344 11.86 15.93 5.68
CA ALA A 344 12.34 16.20 4.33
C ALA A 344 11.43 15.55 3.30
N ALA A 345 11.25 16.22 2.15
CA ALA A 345 10.45 15.69 1.05
C ALA A 345 11.16 14.58 0.28
N HIS A 346 10.37 13.70 -0.35
CA HIS A 346 10.79 12.67 -1.30
C HIS A 346 11.67 11.60 -0.67
N GLN A 347 11.55 11.37 0.63
CA GLN A 347 12.55 10.60 1.37
C GLN A 347 12.48 9.11 1.03
N ASP A 348 11.28 8.56 0.87
CA ASP A 348 11.12 7.17 0.44
C ASP A 348 11.53 7.04 -1.03
N LEU A 349 11.13 7.98 -1.89
CA LEU A 349 11.54 7.98 -3.30
C LEU A 349 13.05 8.09 -3.50
N LYS A 350 13.75 8.87 -2.68
CA LYS A 350 15.23 8.95 -2.68
C LYS A 350 15.83 7.59 -2.34
N THR A 351 15.33 6.95 -1.28
CA THR A 351 15.79 5.61 -0.85
C THR A 351 15.56 4.57 -1.95
N ILE A 352 14.39 4.60 -2.59
CA ILE A 352 14.05 3.71 -3.72
C ILE A 352 15.03 3.92 -4.88
N ARG A 353 15.25 5.17 -5.31
CA ARG A 353 16.18 5.48 -6.40
C ARG A 353 17.62 5.05 -6.11
N GLU A 354 18.08 5.27 -4.88
CA GLU A 354 19.43 4.88 -4.46
C GLU A 354 19.65 3.36 -4.50
N VAL A 355 18.65 2.57 -4.10
CA VAL A 355 18.79 1.12 -4.02
C VAL A 355 18.46 0.44 -5.34
N VAL A 356 17.35 0.83 -5.97
CA VAL A 356 16.88 0.19 -7.20
C VAL A 356 17.79 0.51 -8.38
N GLY A 357 18.37 1.72 -8.38
CA GLY A 357 19.14 2.22 -9.51
C GLY A 357 18.29 2.47 -10.76
N GLY A 358 18.90 3.12 -11.76
CA GLY A 358 18.24 3.39 -13.04
C GLY A 358 17.23 4.55 -13.01
N GLN A 359 16.51 4.70 -14.13
CA GLN A 359 15.54 5.76 -14.38
C GLN A 359 14.10 5.23 -14.42
N ALA A 360 13.82 4.14 -13.69
CA ALA A 360 12.48 3.56 -13.62
C ALA A 360 11.45 4.63 -13.23
N PRO A 361 10.38 4.85 -14.01
CA PRO A 361 9.34 5.78 -13.64
C PRO A 361 8.66 5.33 -12.35
N ILE A 362 8.52 6.26 -11.40
CA ILE A 362 7.91 6.01 -10.09
C ILE A 362 6.63 6.84 -9.98
N GLY A 363 5.50 6.16 -9.80
CA GLY A 363 4.19 6.76 -9.56
C GLY A 363 3.48 6.12 -8.38
N GLY A 364 2.35 6.67 -7.97
CA GLY A 364 1.62 6.18 -6.79
C GLY A 364 0.89 7.28 -6.04
N PHE A 365 0.57 7.01 -4.77
CA PHE A 365 -0.07 7.99 -3.89
C PHE A 365 0.12 7.62 -2.41
N PHE A 366 -0.26 8.55 -1.52
CA PHE A 366 -0.28 8.33 -0.09
C PHE A 366 -1.67 7.83 0.35
N CYS A 367 -1.74 6.65 0.94
CA CYS A 367 -2.97 5.92 1.20
C CYS A 367 -3.35 5.87 2.70
N ASN A 368 -4.64 5.65 2.97
CA ASN A 368 -5.18 5.42 4.32
C ASN A 368 -4.76 4.06 4.93
N GLY A 369 -4.15 3.21 4.12
CA GLY A 369 -3.59 1.91 4.44
C GLY A 369 -3.06 1.28 3.16
N GLU A 370 -2.14 0.33 3.30
CA GLU A 370 -1.45 -0.28 2.17
C GLU A 370 -1.90 -1.73 2.00
N ILE A 371 -1.91 -2.24 0.77
CA ILE A 371 -2.15 -3.65 0.49
C ILE A 371 -0.84 -4.23 -0.06
N GLY A 372 -0.41 -5.36 0.50
CA GLY A 372 0.84 -5.99 0.10
C GLY A 372 1.00 -7.40 0.65
N PRO A 373 1.75 -8.28 -0.04
CA PRO A 373 2.03 -9.61 0.42
C PRO A 373 3.18 -9.67 1.44
N VAL A 374 3.02 -10.54 2.42
CA VAL A 374 4.03 -10.95 3.38
C VAL A 374 3.94 -12.47 3.57
N GLY A 375 5.05 -13.19 3.51
CA GLY A 375 5.03 -14.65 3.66
C GLY A 375 4.15 -15.39 2.64
N GLY A 376 3.96 -14.83 1.43
CA GLY A 376 3.13 -15.42 0.37
C GLY A 376 1.62 -15.20 0.52
N ARG A 377 1.18 -14.40 1.50
CA ARG A 377 -0.21 -14.00 1.71
C ARG A 377 -0.34 -12.49 1.71
N ASN A 378 -1.45 -11.98 1.22
CA ASN A 378 -1.75 -10.55 1.17
C ASN A 378 -2.34 -10.07 2.49
N PHE A 379 -2.00 -8.85 2.90
CA PHE A 379 -2.52 -8.22 4.11
C PHE A 379 -2.83 -6.75 3.87
N VAL A 380 -3.67 -6.21 4.75
CA VAL A 380 -3.82 -4.76 4.91
C VAL A 380 -2.81 -4.30 5.97
N HIS A 381 -2.02 -3.31 5.60
CA HIS A 381 -0.95 -2.73 6.41
C HIS A 381 -1.31 -1.31 6.79
N GLY A 382 -0.68 -0.86 7.88
CA GLY A 382 -0.59 0.55 8.23
C GLY A 382 0.86 0.93 8.47
N TYR A 383 1.17 2.23 8.38
CA TYR A 383 2.51 2.80 8.63
C TYR A 383 3.61 2.26 7.70
N THR A 384 3.23 1.58 6.63
CA THR A 384 4.09 0.79 5.76
C THR A 384 4.26 1.50 4.41
N ALA A 385 5.28 1.10 3.65
CA ALA A 385 5.35 1.35 2.21
C ALA A 385 5.12 0.04 1.47
N SER A 386 4.16 -0.01 0.55
CA SER A 386 3.93 -1.14 -0.35
C SER A 386 4.30 -0.74 -1.77
N LEU A 387 5.22 -1.48 -2.38
CA LEU A 387 5.74 -1.18 -3.71
C LEU A 387 5.48 -2.33 -4.67
N GLY A 388 5.15 -1.97 -5.91
CA GLY A 388 5.13 -2.87 -7.04
C GLY A 388 6.28 -2.60 -7.99
N LEU A 389 7.24 -3.51 -8.09
CA LEU A 389 8.33 -3.45 -9.04
C LEU A 389 7.96 -4.26 -10.29
N PHE A 390 7.75 -3.58 -11.41
CA PHE A 390 7.36 -4.22 -12.67
C PHE A 390 8.58 -4.60 -13.51
N ARG A 391 8.69 -5.87 -13.90
CA ARG A 391 9.81 -6.43 -14.66
C ARG A 391 9.31 -7.29 -15.82
N PRO A 392 10.07 -7.44 -16.92
CA PRO A 392 9.75 -8.46 -17.91
C PRO A 392 9.80 -9.83 -17.21
N ALA A 393 8.88 -10.73 -17.56
CA ALA A 393 8.77 -12.05 -16.92
C ALA A 393 9.76 -13.06 -17.48
#